data_AF-A0A951XBQ6-F1
#
_entry.id   AF-A0A951XBQ6-F1
#
_cell.length_a   1.000
_cell.length_b   1.000
_cell.length_c   1.000
_cell.angle_alpha   90.00
_cell.angle_beta   90.00
_cell.angle_gamma   90.00
#
_symmetry.space_group_name_H-M   'P 1'
#
loop_
_entity.id
_entity.type
_entity.pdbx_description
1 polymer ?
#
loop_
_entity_poly.entity_id
_entity_poly.type
_entity_poly.pdbx_seq_one_letter_code
_entity_poly.pdbx_strand_id
1 'polypeptide(L)'
;MNLLAGIVLHFIGAFSASVCYTPQEKLKQWSWQTYWLMQAFVCWLLLPVVVAYLTIPQLFRVLSEAPASAMKSSFLLGMLYGIGGTAFGLAIRYVGFSLTYAISVGISCVLGTLLPPLYEGKLSSVFSGAGGNVIIAGIIAGGAGIALCGYAGRLKEKDYQSQHIQKGNYQFTIGITLCILAGILSALY
;
A
#
# COMPACT_ATOMS: atom_id res chain seq x y z
N MET A 1 -14.32 14.77 -16.34
CA MET A 1 -13.48 13.64 -16.81
C MET A 1 -14.42 12.51 -17.22
N ASN A 2 -14.22 11.86 -18.37
CA ASN A 2 -15.06 10.73 -18.80
C ASN A 2 -14.74 9.50 -17.93
N LEU A 3 -15.76 8.69 -17.57
CA LEU A 3 -15.63 7.46 -16.78
C LEU A 3 -14.55 6.53 -17.33
N LEU A 4 -14.53 6.31 -18.65
CA LEU A 4 -13.54 5.44 -19.30
C LEU A 4 -12.11 5.96 -19.08
N ALA A 5 -11.91 7.27 -19.22
CA ALA A 5 -10.61 7.89 -18.96
C ALA A 5 -10.18 7.73 -17.49
N GLY A 6 -11.13 7.85 -16.55
CA GLY A 6 -10.87 7.59 -15.14
C GLY A 6 -10.43 6.14 -14.88
N ILE A 7 -11.11 5.16 -15.47
CA ILE A 7 -10.77 3.73 -15.35
C ILE A 7 -9.37 3.47 -15.91
N VAL A 8 -9.05 3.99 -17.09
CA VAL A 8 -7.74 3.82 -17.74
C VAL A 8 -6.62 4.43 -16.89
N LEU A 9 -6.82 5.65 -16.38
CA LEU A 9 -5.84 6.30 -15.50
C LEU A 9 -5.62 5.50 -14.21
N HIS A 10 -6.69 4.95 -13.64
CA HIS A 10 -6.60 4.11 -12.45
C HIS A 10 -5.83 2.82 -12.72
N PHE A 11 -6.06 2.18 -13.87
CA PHE A 11 -5.30 1.00 -14.30
C PHE A 11 -3.82 1.30 -14.47
N ILE A 12 -3.46 2.39 -15.15
CA ILE A 12 -2.05 2.80 -15.35
C ILE A 12 -1.38 3.06 -13.99
N GLY A 13 -2.07 3.76 -13.09
CA GLY A 13 -1.59 4.00 -11.73
C GLY A 13 -1.35 2.70 -10.95
N ALA A 14 -2.35 1.80 -10.94
CA ALA A 14 -2.25 0.51 -10.26
C ALA A 14 -1.14 -0.39 -10.83
N PHE A 15 -0.99 -0.41 -12.16
CA PHE A 15 0.08 -1.15 -12.82
C PHE A 15 1.46 -0.56 -12.50
N SER A 16 1.62 0.76 -12.57
CA SER A 16 2.87 1.43 -12.24
C SER A 16 3.26 1.19 -10.78
N ALA A 17 2.28 1.23 -9.87
CA ALA A 17 2.47 0.93 -8.45
C ALA A 17 2.86 -0.54 -8.23
N SER A 18 2.32 -1.50 -8.97
CA SER A 18 2.65 -2.93 -8.79
C SER A 18 4.08 -3.28 -9.24
N VAL A 19 4.63 -2.55 -10.20
CA VAL A 19 5.99 -2.78 -10.71
C VAL A 19 7.06 -1.91 -10.04
N CYS A 20 6.69 -0.91 -9.24
CA CYS A 20 7.62 0.13 -8.76
C CYS A 20 8.82 -0.39 -7.94
N TYR A 21 8.69 -1.52 -7.23
CA TYR A 21 9.78 -2.13 -6.47
C TYR A 21 10.55 -3.21 -7.24
N THR A 22 10.13 -3.57 -8.46
CA THR A 22 10.83 -4.59 -9.27
C THR A 22 12.25 -4.21 -9.70
N PRO A 23 12.61 -2.92 -9.92
CA PRO A 23 14.00 -2.56 -10.23
C PRO A 23 15.00 -2.87 -9.11
N GLN A 24 14.53 -3.07 -7.86
CA GLN A 24 15.36 -3.45 -6.72
C GLN A 24 16.23 -4.69 -7.02
N GLU A 25 15.69 -5.67 -7.75
CA GLU A 25 16.39 -6.91 -8.11
C GLU A 25 17.64 -6.68 -8.99
N LYS A 26 17.72 -5.53 -9.66
CA LYS A 26 18.86 -5.16 -10.51
C LYS A 26 19.95 -4.41 -9.74
N LEU A 27 19.68 -3.91 -8.53
CA LEU A 27 20.58 -3.07 -7.75
C LEU A 27 21.43 -3.88 -6.76
N LYS A 28 22.23 -4.82 -7.29
CA LYS A 28 23.00 -5.78 -6.49
C LYS A 28 24.13 -5.17 -5.64
N GLN A 29 24.61 -3.98 -5.98
CA GLN A 29 25.73 -3.33 -5.28
C GLN A 29 25.29 -2.41 -4.14
N TRP A 30 23.99 -2.21 -3.97
CA TRP A 30 23.46 -1.28 -2.99
C TRP A 30 23.01 -2.05 -1.75
N SER A 31 23.25 -1.47 -0.58
CA SER A 31 22.55 -1.95 0.62
C SER A 31 21.05 -1.70 0.44
N TRP A 32 20.22 -2.55 1.04
CA TRP A 32 18.78 -2.36 1.00
C TRP A 32 18.37 -1.00 1.60
N GLN A 33 19.04 -0.56 2.66
CA GLN A 33 18.79 0.74 3.29
C GLN A 33 19.06 1.89 2.32
N THR A 34 20.17 1.82 1.58
CA THR A 34 20.54 2.85 0.59
C THR A 34 19.54 2.87 -0.56
N TYR A 35 19.14 1.70 -1.07
CA TYR A 35 18.10 1.58 -2.08
C TYR A 35 16.78 2.19 -1.60
N TRP A 36 16.29 1.74 -0.45
CA TRP A 36 15.02 2.17 0.12
C TRP A 36 14.99 3.68 0.36
N LEU A 37 16.05 4.23 0.94
CA LEU A 37 16.14 5.66 1.23
C LEU A 37 16.14 6.49 -0.06
N MET A 38 16.89 6.06 -1.08
CA MET A 38 16.92 6.77 -2.37
C MET A 38 15.58 6.67 -3.10
N GLN A 39 14.93 5.51 -3.09
CA GLN A 39 13.59 5.36 -3.66
C GLN A 39 12.58 6.24 -2.92
N ALA A 40 12.55 6.20 -1.59
CA ALA A 40 11.65 7.02 -0.78
C ALA A 40 11.90 8.52 -1.02
N PHE A 41 13.17 8.95 -1.06
CA PHE A 41 13.52 10.33 -1.35
C PHE A 41 13.01 10.78 -2.72
N VAL A 42 13.24 9.98 -3.78
CA VAL A 42 12.83 10.35 -5.13
C VAL A 42 11.31 10.31 -5.28
N CYS A 43 10.68 9.20 -4.89
CA CYS A 43 9.26 8.95 -5.14
C CYS A 43 8.33 9.70 -4.17
N TRP A 44 8.72 9.91 -2.92
CA TRP A 44 7.84 10.48 -1.89
C TRP A 44 8.20 11.91 -1.49
N LEU A 45 9.37 12.44 -1.88
CA LEU A 45 9.76 13.82 -1.60
C LEU A 45 10.05 14.61 -2.87
N LEU A 46 11.06 14.21 -3.66
CA LEU A 46 11.54 15.00 -4.79
C LEU A 46 10.49 15.13 -5.90
N LEU A 47 9.95 14.00 -6.40
CA LEU A 47 8.97 14.03 -7.48
C LEU A 47 7.67 14.75 -7.09
N PRO A 48 7.05 14.48 -5.93
CA PRO A 48 5.87 15.24 -5.51
C PRO A 48 6.10 16.75 -5.42
N VAL A 49 7.25 17.19 -4.88
CA VAL A 49 7.59 18.62 -4.79
C VAL A 49 7.78 19.24 -6.17
N VAL A 50 8.51 18.56 -7.07
CA VAL A 50 8.72 19.03 -8.45
C VAL A 50 7.39 19.12 -9.19
N VAL A 51 6.55 18.08 -9.13
CA VAL A 51 5.24 18.07 -9.78
C VAL A 51 4.34 19.16 -9.21
N ALA A 52 4.29 19.33 -7.89
CA ALA A 52 3.51 20.39 -7.25
C ALA A 52 3.96 21.77 -7.73
N TYR A 53 5.27 22.02 -7.79
CA TYR A 53 5.81 23.30 -8.26
C TYR A 53 5.46 23.58 -9.73
N LEU A 54 5.49 22.56 -10.59
CA LEU A 54 5.17 22.71 -12.02
C LEU A 54 3.67 22.83 -12.31
N THR A 55 2.81 22.27 -11.45
CA THR A 55 1.37 22.14 -11.74
C THR A 55 0.47 23.04 -10.90
N ILE A 56 0.94 23.56 -9.76
CA ILE A 56 0.16 24.39 -8.86
C ILE A 56 0.64 25.85 -8.97
N PRO A 57 -0.16 26.75 -9.58
CA PRO A 57 0.15 28.18 -9.58
C PRO A 57 0.22 28.72 -8.15
N GLN A 58 1.24 29.53 -7.86
CA GLN A 58 1.44 30.15 -6.54
C GLN A 58 1.49 29.14 -5.37
N LEU A 59 2.14 27.98 -5.56
CA LEU A 59 2.26 26.91 -4.56
C LEU A 59 2.53 27.39 -3.13
N PHE A 60 3.48 28.31 -2.93
CA PHE A 60 3.82 28.80 -1.60
C PHE A 60 2.67 29.55 -0.91
N ARG A 61 1.85 30.26 -1.69
CA ARG A 61 0.66 30.94 -1.17
C ARG A 61 -0.38 29.91 -0.71
N VAL A 62 -0.64 28.90 -1.54
CA VAL A 62 -1.56 27.80 -1.20
C VAL A 62 -1.13 27.10 0.09
N LEU A 63 0.18 26.83 0.25
CA LEU A 63 0.71 26.21 1.46
C LEU A 63 0.61 27.13 2.68
N SER A 64 0.80 28.45 2.51
CA SER A 64 0.67 29.41 3.61
C SER A 64 -0.77 29.66 4.07
N GLU A 65 -1.73 29.51 3.15
CA GLU A 65 -3.17 29.68 3.42
C GLU A 65 -3.82 28.37 3.89
N ALA A 66 -3.10 27.25 3.86
CA ALA A 66 -3.63 25.95 4.26
C ALA A 66 -3.99 25.90 5.76
N PRO A 67 -5.13 25.31 6.14
CA PRO A 67 -5.50 25.17 7.55
C PRO A 67 -4.45 24.37 8.33
N ALA A 68 -3.97 24.94 9.45
CA ALA A 68 -2.95 24.29 10.27
C ALA A 68 -3.39 22.92 10.81
N SER A 69 -4.70 22.70 11.02
CA SER A 69 -5.25 21.40 11.40
C SER A 69 -5.08 20.36 10.29
N ALA A 70 -5.38 20.72 9.04
CA ALA A 70 -5.19 19.84 7.89
C ALA A 70 -3.71 19.51 7.69
N MET A 71 -2.82 20.50 7.78
CA MET A 71 -1.36 20.28 7.69
C MET A 71 -0.86 19.28 8.75
N LYS A 72 -1.31 19.43 10.01
CA LYS A 72 -0.95 18.52 11.10
C LYS A 72 -1.45 17.11 10.84
N SER A 73 -2.72 16.95 10.43
CA SER A 73 -3.29 15.65 10.11
C SER A 73 -2.55 14.98 8.94
N SER A 74 -2.30 15.71 7.85
CA SER A 74 -1.54 15.20 6.70
C SER A 74 -0.12 14.78 7.08
N PHE A 75 0.55 15.54 7.95
CA PHE A 75 1.87 15.17 8.45
C PHE A 75 1.84 13.90 9.30
N LEU A 76 0.90 13.79 10.25
CA LEU A 76 0.75 12.61 11.11
C LEU A 76 0.39 11.35 10.32
N LEU A 77 -0.59 11.45 9.41
CA LEU A 77 -0.98 10.35 8.53
C LEU A 77 0.16 9.98 7.57
N GLY A 78 0.89 10.96 7.05
CA GLY A 78 2.09 10.74 6.24
C GLY A 78 3.21 10.00 6.98
N MET A 79 3.42 10.29 8.27
CA MET A 79 4.36 9.53 9.10
C MET A 79 3.91 8.08 9.30
N LEU A 80 2.64 7.86 9.59
CA LEU A 80 2.07 6.50 9.72
C LEU A 80 2.21 5.73 8.40
N TYR A 81 1.91 6.37 7.27
CA TYR A 81 2.13 5.83 5.95
C TYR A 81 3.61 5.47 5.71
N GLY A 82 4.56 6.33 6.10
CA GLY A 82 5.99 6.06 5.97
C GLY A 82 6.46 4.85 6.80
N ILE A 83 5.92 4.67 8.01
CA ILE A 83 6.15 3.47 8.82
C ILE A 83 5.59 2.24 8.10
N GLY A 84 4.36 2.33 7.59
CA GLY A 84 3.72 1.27 6.81
C GLY A 84 4.52 0.89 5.55
N GLY A 85 5.01 1.88 4.81
CA GLY A 85 5.87 1.70 3.65
C GLY A 85 7.16 0.98 4.02
N THR A 86 7.81 1.38 5.12
CA THR A 86 9.03 0.70 5.59
C THR A 86 8.76 -0.76 5.95
N ALA A 87 7.65 -1.04 6.64
CA ALA A 87 7.20 -2.40 6.92
C ALA A 87 6.93 -3.19 5.63
N PHE A 88 6.33 -2.57 4.61
CA PHE A 88 6.09 -3.17 3.29
C PHE A 88 7.40 -3.56 2.60
N GLY A 89 8.36 -2.63 2.52
CA GLY A 89 9.66 -2.89 1.92
C GLY A 89 10.44 -3.99 2.64
N LEU A 90 10.32 -4.05 3.97
CA LEU A 90 10.93 -5.12 4.76
C LEU A 90 10.21 -6.46 4.55
N ALA A 91 8.88 -6.47 4.48
CA ALA A 91 8.09 -7.66 4.22
C ALA A 91 8.47 -8.33 2.89
N ILE A 92 8.74 -7.55 1.83
CA ILE A 92 9.23 -8.08 0.54
C ILE A 92 10.49 -8.93 0.75
N ARG A 93 11.39 -8.57 1.67
CA ARG A 93 12.61 -9.34 1.95
C ARG A 93 12.35 -10.66 2.68
N TYR A 94 11.27 -10.74 3.44
CA TYR A 94 10.92 -11.93 4.23
C TYR A 94 10.04 -12.91 3.45
N VAL A 95 9.07 -12.42 2.68
CA VAL A 95 8.06 -13.27 2.02
C VAL A 95 7.95 -13.06 0.51
N GLY A 96 8.74 -12.14 -0.05
CA GLY A 96 8.79 -11.85 -1.49
C GLY A 96 7.69 -10.91 -1.97
N PHE A 97 7.91 -10.34 -3.16
CA PHE A 97 6.98 -9.37 -3.79
C PHE A 97 5.54 -9.88 -3.86
N SER A 98 5.33 -11.08 -4.41
CA SER A 98 3.98 -11.60 -4.65
C SER A 98 3.13 -11.64 -3.38
N LEU A 99 3.66 -12.21 -2.29
CA LEU A 99 2.90 -12.36 -1.04
C LEU A 99 2.71 -11.01 -0.33
N THR A 100 3.73 -10.14 -0.35
CA THR A 100 3.61 -8.80 0.23
C THR A 100 2.55 -7.97 -0.50
N TYR A 101 2.59 -7.91 -1.82
CA TYR A 101 1.60 -7.17 -2.59
C TYR A 101 0.19 -7.72 -2.38
N ALA A 102 0.01 -9.04 -2.46
CA ALA A 102 -1.30 -9.67 -2.28
C ALA A 102 -1.90 -9.35 -0.91
N ILE A 103 -1.13 -9.50 0.17
CA ILE A 103 -1.64 -9.31 1.54
C ILE A 103 -1.76 -7.83 1.88
N SER A 104 -0.69 -7.05 1.76
CA SER A 104 -0.69 -5.66 2.20
C SER A 104 -1.59 -4.76 1.36
N VAL A 105 -1.50 -4.84 0.02
CA VAL A 105 -2.35 -4.01 -0.85
C VAL A 105 -3.80 -4.45 -0.75
N GLY A 106 -4.05 -5.75 -0.60
CA GLY A 106 -5.40 -6.26 -0.40
C GLY A 106 -6.04 -5.76 0.91
N ILE A 107 -5.32 -5.84 2.05
CA ILE A 107 -5.78 -5.29 3.32
C ILE A 107 -6.02 -3.78 3.18
N SER A 108 -5.08 -3.06 2.56
CA SER A 108 -5.20 -1.62 2.33
C SER A 108 -6.41 -1.26 1.47
N CYS A 109 -6.75 -2.08 0.47
CA CYS A 109 -7.91 -1.88 -0.39
C CYS A 109 -9.22 -2.06 0.39
N VAL A 110 -9.33 -3.11 1.19
CA VAL A 110 -10.51 -3.37 2.03
C VAL A 110 -10.69 -2.26 3.07
N LEU A 111 -9.64 -1.98 3.84
CA LEU A 111 -9.70 -0.97 4.90
C LEU A 111 -9.88 0.44 4.32
N GLY A 112 -9.17 0.78 3.24
CA GLY A 112 -9.30 2.08 2.57
C GLY A 112 -10.69 2.31 1.96
N THR A 113 -11.42 1.25 1.61
CA THR A 113 -12.83 1.36 1.19
C THR A 113 -13.76 1.60 2.38
N LEU A 114 -13.45 1.02 3.54
CA LEU A 114 -14.33 1.04 4.72
C LEU A 114 -14.09 2.24 5.65
N LEU A 115 -12.85 2.69 5.80
CA LEU A 115 -12.46 3.69 6.78
C LEU A 115 -13.06 5.09 6.50
N PRO A 116 -13.03 5.65 5.27
CA PRO A 116 -13.64 6.95 5.01
C PRO A 116 -15.14 7.03 5.34
N PRO A 117 -16.01 6.12 4.85
CA PRO A 117 -17.44 6.18 5.19
C PRO A 117 -17.71 5.82 6.66
N LEU A 118 -16.85 5.04 7.30
CA LEU A 118 -16.92 4.80 8.74
C LEU A 118 -16.62 6.07 9.54
N TYR A 119 -15.54 6.79 9.19
CA TYR A 119 -15.16 8.04 9.82
C TYR A 119 -16.22 9.14 9.65
N GLU A 120 -16.85 9.20 8.48
CA GLU A 120 -17.94 10.14 8.21
C GLU A 120 -19.31 9.72 8.77
N GLY A 121 -19.43 8.54 9.40
CA GLY A 121 -20.71 8.02 9.90
C GLY A 121 -21.70 7.63 8.80
N LYS A 122 -21.24 7.49 7.55
CA LYS A 122 -22.06 7.24 6.35
C LYS A 122 -22.06 5.78 5.91
N LEU A 123 -21.42 4.88 6.64
CA LEU A 123 -21.26 3.47 6.26
C LEU A 123 -22.59 2.79 5.88
N SER A 124 -23.63 2.98 6.69
CA SER A 124 -24.96 2.43 6.39
C SER A 124 -25.55 3.01 5.10
N SER A 125 -25.39 4.31 4.85
CA SER A 125 -25.90 4.95 3.64
C SER A 125 -25.16 4.49 2.37
N VAL A 126 -23.86 4.21 2.46
CA VAL A 126 -23.05 3.71 1.35
C VAL A 126 -23.43 2.28 0.99
N PHE A 127 -23.68 1.42 2.00
CA PHE A 127 -24.06 0.04 1.78
C PHE A 127 -25.52 -0.15 1.34
N SER A 128 -26.42 0.71 1.81
CA SER A 128 -27.82 0.72 1.38
C SER A 128 -28.06 1.51 0.08
N GLY A 129 -27.06 2.27 -0.38
CA GLY A 129 -27.13 3.07 -1.61
C GLY A 129 -27.02 2.26 -2.89
N ALA A 130 -27.26 2.93 -4.02
CA ALA A 130 -27.09 2.34 -5.35
C ALA A 130 -25.62 1.89 -5.56
N GLY A 131 -25.41 0.58 -5.74
CA GLY A 131 -24.08 -0.01 -5.88
C GLY A 131 -23.46 -0.55 -4.59
N GLY A 132 -24.10 -0.40 -3.43
CA GLY A 132 -23.60 -0.92 -2.15
C GLY A 132 -23.34 -2.43 -2.17
N ASN A 133 -24.23 -3.21 -2.78
CA ASN A 133 -24.05 -4.66 -2.96
C ASN A 133 -22.80 -4.99 -3.79
N VAL A 134 -22.44 -4.17 -4.78
CA VAL A 134 -21.25 -4.37 -5.60
C VAL A 134 -19.98 -4.09 -4.80
N ILE A 135 -20.00 -3.05 -3.96
CA ILE A 135 -18.91 -2.72 -3.03
C ILE A 135 -18.69 -3.88 -2.04
N ILE A 136 -19.77 -4.36 -1.42
CA ILE A 136 -19.72 -5.48 -0.47
C ILE A 136 -19.18 -6.74 -1.15
N ALA A 137 -19.68 -7.07 -2.35
CA ALA A 137 -19.20 -8.20 -3.12
C ALA A 137 -17.69 -8.06 -3.46
N GLY A 138 -17.25 -6.87 -3.84
CA GLY A 138 -15.84 -6.57 -4.09
C GLY A 138 -14.96 -6.75 -2.86
N ILE A 139 -15.41 -6.28 -1.70
CA ILE A 139 -14.72 -6.45 -0.41
C ILE A 139 -14.58 -7.93 -0.05
N ILE A 140 -15.67 -8.70 -0.16
CA ILE A 140 -15.67 -10.15 0.14
C ILE A 140 -14.73 -10.89 -0.81
N ALA A 141 -14.84 -10.61 -2.12
CA ALA A 141 -13.98 -11.22 -3.13
C ALA A 141 -12.50 -10.89 -2.93
N GLY A 142 -12.18 -9.62 -2.62
CA GLY A 142 -10.83 -9.18 -2.28
C GLY A 142 -10.29 -9.88 -1.04
N GLY A 143 -11.09 -9.94 0.04
CA GLY A 143 -10.76 -10.67 1.27
C GLY A 143 -10.46 -12.15 1.02
N ALA A 144 -11.29 -12.81 0.22
CA ALA A 144 -11.08 -14.21 -0.17
C ALA A 144 -9.78 -14.38 -0.99
N GLY A 145 -9.51 -13.49 -1.94
CA GLY A 145 -8.27 -13.50 -2.72
C GLY A 145 -7.02 -13.38 -1.84
N ILE A 146 -7.02 -12.45 -0.88
CA ILE A 146 -5.93 -12.27 0.08
C ILE A 146 -5.71 -13.54 0.90
N ALA A 147 -6.80 -14.13 1.41
CA ALA A 147 -6.73 -15.35 2.21
C ALA A 147 -6.15 -16.53 1.41
N LEU A 148 -6.55 -16.67 0.14
CA LEU A 148 -6.01 -17.70 -0.77
C LEU A 148 -4.52 -17.48 -1.06
N CYS A 149 -4.08 -16.25 -1.33
CA CYS A 149 -2.66 -15.95 -1.53
C CYS A 149 -1.84 -16.23 -0.26
N GLY A 150 -2.34 -15.83 0.91
CA GLY A 150 -1.73 -16.14 2.21
C GLY A 150 -1.59 -17.64 2.45
N TYR A 151 -2.65 -18.41 2.15
CA TYR A 151 -2.65 -19.85 2.27
C TYR A 151 -1.64 -20.52 1.31
N ALA A 152 -1.64 -20.12 0.04
CA ALA A 152 -0.67 -20.62 -0.94
C ALA A 152 0.78 -20.32 -0.54
N GLY A 153 1.05 -19.12 0.00
CA GLY A 153 2.36 -18.75 0.53
C GLY A 153 2.80 -19.66 1.68
N ARG A 154 1.88 -20.00 2.58
CA ARG A 154 2.16 -20.93 3.69
C ARG A 154 2.42 -22.35 3.22
N LEU A 155 1.71 -22.82 2.19
CA LEU A 155 1.96 -24.14 1.61
C LEU A 155 3.37 -24.21 0.99
N LYS A 156 3.75 -23.20 0.20
CA LYS A 156 5.10 -23.09 -0.37
C LYS A 156 6.18 -23.11 0.72
N GLU A 157 5.98 -22.40 1.82
CA GLU A 157 6.91 -22.38 2.95
C GLU A 157 7.03 -23.76 3.63
N LYS A 158 5.91 -24.48 3.82
CA LYS A 158 5.93 -25.84 4.38
C LYS A 158 6.69 -26.81 3.49
N ASP A 159 6.48 -26.75 2.18
CA ASP A 159 7.18 -27.59 1.20
C ASP A 159 8.69 -27.27 1.15
N TYR A 160 9.07 -26.01 1.35
CA TYR A 160 10.47 -25.61 1.41
C TYR A 160 11.17 -26.12 2.68
N GLN A 161 10.47 -26.08 3.83
CA GLN A 161 11.00 -26.59 5.10
C GLN A 161 11.15 -28.10 5.15
N SER A 162 10.28 -28.86 4.48
CA SER A 162 10.41 -30.32 4.38
C SER A 162 11.58 -30.75 3.50
N GLN A 163 12.05 -29.88 2.59
CA GLN A 163 13.22 -30.13 1.74
C GLN A 163 14.54 -29.60 2.34
N HIS A 164 14.50 -28.58 3.21
CA HIS A 164 15.69 -27.96 3.80
C HIS A 164 15.59 -27.83 5.33
N ILE A 165 16.50 -28.49 6.06
CA ILE A 165 16.61 -28.45 7.52
C ILE A 165 17.19 -27.09 7.95
N GLN A 166 16.41 -25.99 7.96
CA GLN A 166 16.63 -24.81 8.84
C GLN A 166 15.60 -23.66 8.70
N LYS A 167 15.27 -23.05 9.87
CA LYS A 167 14.87 -21.64 10.18
C LYS A 167 13.73 -20.91 9.43
N GLY A 168 13.02 -21.51 8.48
CA GLY A 168 12.01 -20.79 7.67
C GLY A 168 10.81 -20.20 8.43
N ASN A 169 10.31 -20.89 9.46
CA ASN A 169 9.00 -20.59 10.04
C ASN A 169 8.93 -19.22 10.76
N TYR A 170 10.04 -18.82 11.39
CA TYR A 170 10.14 -17.54 12.11
C TYR A 170 10.24 -16.35 11.15
N GLN A 171 11.02 -16.48 10.08
CA GLN A 171 11.17 -15.43 9.06
C GLN A 171 9.86 -15.20 8.29
N PHE A 172 9.16 -16.28 7.93
CA PHE A 172 7.85 -16.18 7.29
C PHE A 172 6.82 -15.49 8.19
N THR A 173 6.77 -15.86 9.48
CA THR A 173 5.85 -15.24 10.44
C THR A 173 6.09 -13.74 10.58
N ILE A 174 7.37 -13.32 10.71
CA ILE A 174 7.73 -11.90 10.71
C ILE A 174 7.25 -11.20 9.45
N GLY A 175 7.48 -11.80 8.28
CA GLY A 175 7.05 -11.21 7.01
C GLY A 175 5.54 -11.01 6.92
N ILE A 176 4.74 -11.99 7.36
CA ILE A 176 3.27 -11.86 7.39
C ILE A 176 2.83 -10.75 8.36
N THR A 177 3.43 -10.67 9.56
CA THR A 177 3.12 -9.59 10.51
C THR A 177 3.44 -8.21 9.91
N LEU A 178 4.58 -8.08 9.24
CA LEU A 178 4.95 -6.86 8.53
C LEU A 178 3.98 -6.53 7.38
N CYS A 179 3.49 -7.54 6.64
CA CYS A 179 2.48 -7.35 5.60
C CYS A 179 1.17 -6.77 6.17
N ILE A 180 0.71 -7.31 7.30
CA ILE A 180 -0.52 -6.85 7.97
C ILE A 180 -0.34 -5.42 8.48
N LEU A 181 0.77 -5.15 9.16
CA LEU A 181 1.10 -3.80 9.65
C LEU A 181 1.14 -2.79 8.51
N ALA A 182 1.83 -3.13 7.42
CA ALA A 182 1.91 -2.31 6.22
C ALA A 182 0.52 -2.04 5.62
N GLY A 183 -0.31 -3.06 5.49
CA GLY A 183 -1.66 -2.93 4.93
C GLY A 183 -2.59 -2.06 5.77
N ILE A 184 -2.54 -2.18 7.10
CA ILE A 184 -3.34 -1.35 8.02
C ILE A 184 -2.87 0.11 7.96
N LEU A 185 -1.57 0.36 8.12
CA LEU A 185 -1.04 1.71 8.14
C LEU A 185 -1.19 2.43 6.80
N SER A 186 -1.14 1.70 5.68
CA SER A 186 -1.38 2.26 4.34
C SER A 186 -2.82 2.70 4.13
N ALA A 187 -3.78 2.10 4.85
CA ALA A 187 -5.20 2.44 4.74
C ALA A 187 -5.60 3.69 5.52
N LEU A 188 -4.74 4.17 6.42
CA LEU A 188 -5.03 5.34 7.26
C LEU A 188 -4.78 6.67 6.55
N TYR A 189 -4.07 6.65 5.41
CA TYR A 189 -3.71 7.82 4.62
C TYR A 189 -4.74 8.13 3.54
#